data_AF-A0A959GYM9-F1
#
_entry.id   AF-A0A959GYM9-F1
#
_cell.length_a   1.000
_cell.length_b   1.000
_cell.length_c   1.000
_cell.angle_alpha   90.00
_cell.angle_beta   90.00
_cell.angle_gamma   90.00
#
_symmetry.space_group_name_H-M   'P 1'
#
loop_
_entity.id
_entity.type
_entity.pdbx_description
1 polymer ?
#
loop_
_entity_poly.entity_id
_entity_poly.type
_entity_poly.pdbx_seq_one_letter_code
_entity_poly.pdbx_strand_id
1 'polypeptide(L)'
;MKKQAFFTPYKLVAALALLAAYCPGLFAQSTQINFNQTYQDIPIPDPAPAAYVILTAVGGDGGKIERDNVYKGGRGAYVRAVFAIGTGQGELAPGGTLRFIVGGCGDSDANMANIDGKGGGGGGGTGIAYRSPQGKWTLLLVAGGGGGGSWTGLNTRPQGIPGYAYSKTPPANSDNAYR
;
A
#
# COMPACT_ATOMS: atom_id res chain seq x y z
N MET A 1 9.10 -4.47 -29.23
CA MET A 1 7.70 -4.63 -28.78
C MET A 1 7.50 -3.79 -27.53
N LYS A 2 6.59 -2.81 -27.58
CA LYS A 2 6.30 -1.90 -26.46
C LYS A 2 5.55 -2.68 -25.37
N LYS A 3 6.14 -2.83 -24.18
CA LYS A 3 5.47 -3.39 -22.99
C LYS A 3 4.40 -2.40 -22.55
N GLN A 4 3.14 -2.73 -22.81
CA GLN A 4 2.02 -2.04 -22.16
C GLN A 4 1.92 -2.57 -20.74
N ALA A 5 2.41 -1.79 -19.78
CA ALA A 5 2.16 -2.03 -18.38
C ALA A 5 0.65 -1.85 -18.14
N PHE A 6 -0.04 -2.94 -17.81
CA PHE A 6 -1.40 -2.90 -17.29
C PHE A 6 -1.35 -2.29 -15.89
N PHE A 7 -1.32 -0.96 -15.84
CA PHE A 7 -1.54 -0.20 -14.62
C PHE A 7 -2.99 -0.42 -14.19
N THR A 8 -3.18 -1.28 -13.20
CA THR A 8 -4.47 -1.36 -12.51
C THR A 8 -4.45 -0.21 -11.50
N PRO A 9 -5.29 0.82 -11.61
CA PRO A 9 -5.26 1.95 -10.68
C PRO A 9 -5.71 1.46 -9.29
N TYR A 10 -4.77 1.34 -8.37
CA TYR A 10 -5.07 1.03 -6.97
C TYR A 10 -5.70 2.27 -6.33
N LYS A 11 -6.89 2.07 -5.77
CA LYS A 11 -7.76 3.12 -5.23
C LYS A 11 -7.39 3.40 -3.78
N LEU A 12 -6.97 4.62 -3.47
CA LEU A 12 -6.71 5.06 -2.10
C LEU A 12 -7.82 6.00 -1.64
N VAL A 13 -8.74 5.49 -0.82
CA VAL A 13 -9.83 6.31 -0.27
C VAL A 13 -9.28 7.13 0.90
N ALA A 14 -8.86 8.36 0.63
CA ALA A 14 -8.68 9.36 1.68
C ALA A 14 -10.03 10.04 1.95
N ALA A 15 -10.67 9.69 3.06
CA ALA A 15 -11.94 10.27 3.47
C ALA A 15 -11.69 11.51 4.34
N LEU A 16 -11.62 12.69 3.72
CA LEU A 16 -11.59 13.98 4.42
C LEU A 16 -13.00 14.30 4.95
N ALA A 17 -13.43 13.65 6.04
CA ALA A 17 -14.73 13.94 6.63
C ALA A 17 -14.64 15.19 7.50
N LEU A 18 -14.97 16.34 6.92
CA LEU A 18 -15.20 17.59 7.64
C LEU A 18 -16.59 17.52 8.32
N LEU A 19 -16.64 17.24 9.62
CA LEU A 19 -17.88 17.28 10.43
C LEU A 19 -18.13 18.68 11.01
N ALA A 20 -19.08 19.44 10.46
CA ALA A 20 -19.57 20.69 11.02
C ALA A 20 -20.84 20.42 11.85
N ALA A 21 -20.85 20.88 13.11
CA ALA A 21 -21.99 20.70 14.01
C ALA A 21 -23.18 21.63 13.75
N TYR A 22 -23.18 22.45 12.68
CA TYR A 22 -24.22 23.48 12.50
C TYR A 22 -24.54 23.75 11.01
N CYS A 23 -25.10 22.79 10.29
CA CYS A 23 -25.94 23.07 9.10
C CYS A 23 -26.68 21.79 8.61
N PRO A 24 -28.01 21.80 8.39
CA PRO A 24 -28.70 20.67 7.77
C PRO A 24 -28.41 20.67 6.26
N GLY A 25 -27.35 19.96 5.87
CA GLY A 25 -26.94 19.81 4.47
C GLY A 25 -25.48 19.40 4.28
N LEU A 26 -24.87 18.82 5.31
CA LEU A 26 -23.43 18.59 5.38
C LEU A 26 -23.00 17.37 4.56
N PHE A 27 -22.59 17.61 3.31
CA PHE A 27 -21.86 16.62 2.53
C PHE A 27 -20.44 16.48 3.11
N ALA A 28 -20.12 15.33 3.68
CA ALA A 28 -18.73 14.98 3.97
C ALA A 28 -17.96 14.93 2.64
N GLN A 29 -17.06 15.89 2.40
CA GLN A 29 -16.30 15.95 1.15
C GLN A 29 -15.10 14.99 1.21
N SER A 30 -15.32 13.72 0.85
CA SER A 30 -14.21 12.77 0.67
C SER A 30 -13.42 13.11 -0.60
N THR A 31 -12.10 13.24 -0.49
CA THR A 31 -11.21 13.47 -1.64
C THR A 31 -10.14 12.40 -1.69
N GLN A 32 -10.21 11.55 -2.71
CA GLN A 32 -9.23 10.49 -2.95
C GLN A 32 -8.01 11.03 -3.70
N ILE A 33 -6.82 10.69 -3.20
CA ILE A 33 -5.52 11.08 -3.77
C ILE A 33 -4.85 9.84 -4.33
N ASN A 34 -4.60 9.85 -5.63
CA ASN A 34 -4.01 8.71 -6.33
C ASN A 34 -2.50 8.86 -6.45
N PHE A 35 -1.81 7.74 -6.62
CA PHE A 35 -0.38 7.73 -6.92
C PHE A 35 -0.08 8.53 -8.20
N ASN A 36 0.82 9.50 -8.10
CA ASN A 36 1.24 10.37 -9.20
C ASN A 36 2.76 10.53 -9.28
N GLN A 37 3.52 9.63 -8.64
CA GLN A 37 5.00 9.66 -8.53
C GLN A 37 5.60 10.90 -7.85
N THR A 38 4.77 11.81 -7.33
CA THR A 38 5.21 13.04 -6.68
C THR A 38 4.43 13.24 -5.38
N TYR A 39 3.81 14.39 -5.20
CA TYR A 39 2.93 14.70 -4.09
C TYR A 39 1.72 15.51 -4.58
N GLN A 40 0.70 15.59 -3.73
CA GLN A 40 -0.44 16.47 -3.95
C GLN A 40 -0.69 17.29 -2.68
N ASP A 41 -0.85 18.60 -2.86
CA ASP A 41 -1.15 19.51 -1.76
C ASP A 41 -2.64 19.85 -1.75
N ILE A 42 -3.24 19.86 -0.56
CA ILE A 42 -4.63 20.24 -0.31
C ILE A 42 -4.65 21.30 0.79
N PRO A 43 -5.11 22.52 0.52
CA PRO A 43 -5.26 23.53 1.55
C PRO A 43 -6.42 23.18 2.49
N ILE A 44 -6.25 23.44 3.78
CA ILE A 44 -7.35 23.50 4.74
C ILE A 44 -8.01 24.87 4.55
N PRO A 45 -9.30 24.95 4.17
CA PRO A 45 -9.96 26.23 3.96
C PRO A 45 -9.93 27.12 5.21
N ASP A 46 -9.95 28.44 5.00
CA ASP A 46 -10.12 29.44 6.04
C ASP A 46 -11.26 30.40 5.64
N PRO A 47 -12.42 30.39 6.35
CA PRO A 47 -12.71 29.58 7.52
C PRO A 47 -12.85 28.09 7.18
N ALA A 48 -12.42 27.23 8.11
CA ALA A 48 -12.56 25.78 7.94
C ALA A 48 -14.04 25.37 8.07
N PRO A 49 -14.60 24.62 7.11
CA PRO A 49 -16.00 24.26 7.17
C PRO A 49 -16.34 23.22 8.25
N ALA A 50 -15.37 22.70 9.00
CA ALA A 50 -15.58 21.73 10.07
C ALA A 50 -14.46 21.74 11.11
N ALA A 51 -14.76 21.12 12.25
CA ALA A 51 -13.88 21.06 13.41
C ALA A 51 -12.84 19.93 13.33
N TYR A 52 -12.98 18.98 12.41
CA TYR A 52 -12.10 17.82 12.30
C TYR A 52 -11.80 17.45 10.86
N VAL A 53 -10.65 16.81 10.69
CA VAL A 53 -10.28 16.10 9.47
C VAL A 53 -9.93 14.66 9.80
N ILE A 54 -10.39 13.75 8.95
CA ILE A 54 -10.01 12.35 9.01
C ILE A 54 -9.00 12.10 7.89
N LEU A 55 -7.84 11.56 8.25
CA LEU A 55 -6.78 11.24 7.31
C LEU A 55 -6.59 9.73 7.29
N THR A 56 -6.50 9.17 6.08
CA THR A 56 -6.27 7.75 5.86
C THR A 56 -5.11 7.61 4.88
N ALA A 57 -4.12 6.82 5.27
CA ALA A 57 -2.96 6.49 4.46
C ALA A 57 -2.92 4.98 4.24
N VAL A 58 -2.67 4.57 3.00
CA VAL A 58 -2.47 3.16 2.63
C VAL A 58 -1.15 3.05 1.87
N GLY A 59 -0.24 2.21 2.34
CA GLY A 59 0.99 1.92 1.61
C GLY A 59 0.69 1.18 0.31
N GLY A 60 1.59 1.25 -0.66
CA GLY A 60 1.51 0.43 -1.86
C GLY A 60 1.67 -1.05 -1.53
N ASP A 61 0.90 -1.90 -2.21
CA ASP A 61 1.08 -3.36 -2.12
C ASP A 61 2.38 -3.79 -2.80
N GLY A 62 3.02 -4.83 -2.27
CA GLY A 62 4.17 -5.45 -2.92
C GLY A 62 3.77 -6.20 -4.19
N GLY A 63 4.69 -6.22 -5.15
CA GLY A 63 4.52 -6.94 -6.41
C GLY A 63 4.53 -8.45 -6.25
N LYS A 64 3.89 -9.14 -7.18
CA LYS A 64 3.80 -10.61 -7.23
C LYS A 64 4.70 -11.20 -8.31
N ILE A 65 4.98 -12.49 -8.18
CA ILE A 65 5.61 -13.30 -9.23
C ILE A 65 4.64 -14.41 -9.63
N GLU A 66 4.49 -14.60 -10.95
CA GLU A 66 3.72 -15.71 -11.50
C GLU A 66 4.63 -16.62 -12.35
N ARG A 67 4.68 -17.89 -11.96
CA ARG A 67 5.32 -18.98 -12.72
C ARG A 67 4.39 -20.20 -12.68
N ASP A 68 4.77 -21.24 -11.93
CA ASP A 68 3.95 -22.44 -11.68
C ASP A 68 2.91 -22.19 -10.57
N ASN A 69 3.19 -21.23 -9.69
CA ASN A 69 2.31 -20.73 -8.63
C ASN A 69 2.39 -19.20 -8.58
N VAL A 70 1.44 -18.57 -7.88
CA VAL A 70 1.43 -17.12 -7.61
C VAL A 70 2.05 -16.85 -6.25
N TYR A 71 3.22 -16.22 -6.24
CA TYR A 71 3.90 -15.76 -5.03
C TYR A 71 3.57 -14.28 -4.82
N LYS A 72 2.57 -14.01 -3.97
CA LYS A 72 2.07 -12.65 -3.73
C LYS A 72 3.04 -11.87 -2.84
N GLY A 73 3.20 -10.58 -3.15
CA GLY A 73 3.76 -9.62 -2.20
C GLY A 73 2.82 -9.37 -1.02
N GLY A 74 3.38 -8.77 0.03
CA GLY A 74 2.63 -8.30 1.18
C GLY A 74 1.73 -7.11 0.84
N ARG A 75 0.67 -6.94 1.61
CA ARG A 75 -0.21 -5.78 1.53
C ARG A 75 0.46 -4.56 2.17
N GLY A 76 0.23 -3.38 1.61
CA GLY A 76 0.59 -2.12 2.26
C GLY A 76 -0.15 -1.92 3.59
N ALA A 77 0.48 -1.22 4.52
CA ALA A 77 -0.13 -0.89 5.80
C ALA A 77 -1.32 0.07 5.60
N TYR A 78 -2.31 -0.03 6.48
CA TYR A 78 -3.43 0.89 6.56
C TYR A 78 -3.36 1.67 7.87
N VAL A 79 -3.34 2.99 7.80
CA VAL A 79 -3.29 3.88 8.97
C VAL A 79 -4.36 4.95 8.85
N ARG A 80 -5.08 5.20 9.95
CA ARG A 80 -6.14 6.19 10.02
C ARG A 80 -6.00 7.02 11.29
N ALA A 81 -6.15 8.33 11.17
CA ALA A 81 -6.14 9.25 12.30
C ALA A 81 -7.16 10.37 12.11
N VAL A 82 -7.52 11.01 13.21
CA VAL A 82 -8.42 12.17 13.25
C VAL A 82 -7.65 13.33 13.87
N PHE A 83 -7.72 14.49 13.24
CA PHE A 83 -7.12 15.71 13.77
C PHE A 83 -8.18 16.78 13.94
N ALA A 84 -8.08 17.53 15.04
CA ALA A 84 -8.87 18.74 15.24
C ALA A 84 -8.34 19.87 14.35
N ILE A 85 -9.25 20.71 13.89
CA ILE A 85 -8.97 21.93 13.15
C ILE A 85 -9.29 23.12 14.06
N GLY A 86 -8.30 23.99 14.28
CA GLY A 86 -8.42 25.12 15.17
C GLY A 86 -7.07 25.78 15.44
N THR A 87 -7.02 26.68 16.43
CA THR A 87 -5.84 27.46 16.79
C THR A 87 -5.13 26.96 18.04
N GLY A 88 -5.60 25.85 18.64
CA GLY A 88 -5.03 25.23 19.82
C GLY A 88 -3.73 24.47 19.55
N GLN A 89 -3.02 24.13 20.63
CA GLN A 89 -1.81 23.32 20.55
C GLN A 89 -2.12 21.90 20.05
N GLY A 90 -1.43 21.45 19.00
CA GLY A 90 -1.64 20.13 18.40
C GLY A 90 -2.81 20.07 17.41
N GLU A 91 -3.50 21.19 17.18
CA GLU A 91 -4.53 21.30 16.16
C GLU A 91 -3.94 21.71 14.81
N LEU A 92 -4.68 21.40 13.74
CA LEU A 92 -4.35 21.87 12.41
C LEU A 92 -5.01 23.23 12.19
N ALA A 93 -4.20 24.28 12.06
CA ALA A 93 -4.71 25.61 11.79
C ALA A 93 -5.39 25.70 10.40
N PRO A 94 -6.58 26.34 10.32
CA PRO A 94 -7.17 26.80 9.06
C PRO A 94 -6.16 27.59 8.21
N GLY A 95 -6.28 27.50 6.88
CA GLY A 95 -5.33 28.09 5.94
C GLY A 95 -4.01 27.34 5.81
N GLY A 96 -3.77 26.30 6.63
CA GLY A 96 -2.64 25.40 6.48
C GLY A 96 -2.77 24.51 5.24
N THR A 97 -1.75 23.69 4.98
CA THR A 97 -1.72 22.80 3.80
C THR A 97 -1.36 21.38 4.22
N LEU A 98 -2.14 20.42 3.73
CA LEU A 98 -1.85 19.00 3.80
C LEU A 98 -1.12 18.56 2.53
N ARG A 99 -0.03 17.82 2.68
CA ARG A 99 0.71 17.20 1.57
C ARG A 99 0.59 15.70 1.63
N PHE A 100 0.17 15.12 0.53
CA PHE A 100 0.01 13.68 0.35
C PHE A 100 1.12 13.18 -0.56
N ILE A 101 1.95 12.26 -0.06
CA ILE A 101 2.97 11.55 -0.83
C ILE A 101 2.50 10.10 -0.88
N VAL A 102 1.92 9.70 -2.01
CA VAL A 102 1.34 8.36 -2.15
C VAL A 102 2.41 7.38 -2.62
N GLY A 103 2.48 6.22 -1.98
CA GLY A 103 3.36 5.12 -2.38
C GLY A 103 2.78 4.34 -3.55
N GLY A 104 3.62 4.02 -4.54
CA GLY A 104 3.25 3.16 -5.67
C GLY A 104 3.26 1.68 -5.30
N CYS A 105 2.51 0.86 -6.03
CA CYS A 105 2.59 -0.61 -5.90
C CYS A 105 3.90 -1.14 -6.49
N GLY A 106 4.39 -2.23 -5.91
CA GLY A 106 5.59 -2.91 -6.38
C GLY A 106 5.40 -3.59 -7.72
N ASP A 107 6.47 -3.63 -8.51
CA ASP A 107 6.46 -4.25 -9.82
C ASP A 107 6.19 -5.76 -9.73
N SER A 108 5.29 -6.24 -10.58
CA SER A 108 4.98 -7.67 -10.69
C SER A 108 5.56 -8.23 -11.97
N ASP A 109 6.06 -9.46 -11.91
CA ASP A 109 6.56 -10.17 -13.09
C ASP A 109 5.72 -11.42 -13.35
N ALA A 110 5.14 -11.48 -14.54
CA ALA A 110 4.23 -12.54 -14.97
C ALA A 110 4.85 -13.49 -16.02
N ASN A 111 6.10 -13.29 -16.42
CA ASN A 111 6.70 -14.04 -17.52
C ASN A 111 8.16 -14.41 -17.23
N MET A 112 8.35 -15.37 -16.33
CA MET A 112 9.69 -15.77 -15.90
C MET A 112 10.12 -17.08 -16.56
N ALA A 113 10.41 -16.99 -17.86
CA ALA A 113 11.17 -18.02 -18.56
C ALA A 113 12.65 -17.93 -18.13
N ASN A 114 13.10 -18.85 -17.29
CA ASN A 114 14.51 -19.27 -17.16
C ASN A 114 15.51 -18.46 -16.30
N ILE A 115 15.17 -17.94 -15.12
CA ILE A 115 16.22 -17.39 -14.21
C ILE A 115 16.08 -17.91 -12.76
N ASP A 116 17.21 -18.35 -12.19
CA ASP A 116 17.37 -18.71 -10.78
C ASP A 116 17.21 -17.48 -9.89
N GLY A 117 16.21 -17.50 -8.99
CA GLY A 117 15.96 -16.46 -7.99
C GLY A 117 15.39 -15.16 -8.55
N LYS A 118 14.11 -14.89 -8.24
CA LYS A 118 13.43 -13.64 -8.64
C LYS A 118 12.55 -13.11 -7.52
N GLY A 119 12.42 -11.78 -7.47
CA GLY A 119 11.63 -11.01 -6.53
C GLY A 119 10.67 -10.07 -7.26
N GLY A 120 9.44 -9.93 -6.77
CA GLY A 120 8.60 -8.78 -7.07
C GLY A 120 9.12 -7.53 -6.37
N GLY A 121 8.82 -6.36 -6.91
CA GLY A 121 9.17 -5.09 -6.27
C GLY A 121 8.44 -4.92 -4.94
N GLY A 122 9.06 -4.25 -3.97
CA GLY A 122 8.35 -3.79 -2.77
C GLY A 122 7.39 -2.64 -3.11
N GLY A 123 6.32 -2.50 -2.33
CA GLY A 123 5.44 -1.34 -2.40
C GLY A 123 6.05 -0.11 -1.71
N GLY A 124 5.74 1.07 -2.21
CA GLY A 124 6.15 2.34 -1.61
C GLY A 124 5.34 2.70 -0.38
N GLY A 125 5.94 3.41 0.57
CA GLY A 125 5.22 3.97 1.71
C GLY A 125 4.38 5.19 1.32
N THR A 126 3.26 5.40 2.01
CA THR A 126 2.41 6.60 1.86
C THR A 126 2.58 7.49 3.08
N GLY A 127 2.87 8.77 2.86
CA GLY A 127 3.04 9.77 3.91
C GLY A 127 2.06 10.93 3.76
N ILE A 128 1.60 11.47 4.89
CA ILE A 128 0.83 12.70 4.94
C ILE A 128 1.54 13.67 5.87
N ALA A 129 1.84 14.86 5.37
CA ALA A 129 2.48 15.94 6.12
C ALA A 129 1.57 17.17 6.16
N TYR A 130 1.80 18.04 7.14
CA TYR A 130 1.09 19.29 7.32
C TYR A 130 2.06 20.45 7.43
N ARG A 131 1.69 21.58 6.86
CA ARG A 131 2.35 22.85 7.04
C ARG A 131 1.32 23.87 7.52
N SER A 132 1.55 24.47 8.68
CA SER A 132 0.72 25.58 9.14
C SER A 132 0.95 26.82 8.27
N PRO A 133 0.04 27.81 8.24
CA PRO A 133 0.13 28.98 7.36
C PRO A 133 1.49 29.69 7.37
N GLN A 134 2.17 29.68 8.52
CA GLN A 134 3.46 30.34 8.75
C GLN A 134 4.58 29.34 9.10
N GLY A 135 4.27 28.04 9.11
CA GLY A 135 5.14 27.01 9.66
C GLY A 135 5.98 26.24 8.66
N LYS A 136 6.65 25.23 9.20
CA LYS A 136 7.39 24.20 8.44
C LYS A 136 6.54 22.94 8.28
N TRP A 137 6.93 22.10 7.33
CA TRP A 137 6.32 20.78 7.16
C TRP A 137 6.58 19.89 8.38
N THR A 138 5.52 19.28 8.89
CA THR A 138 5.51 18.31 9.99
C THR A 138 4.82 17.04 9.51
N LEU A 139 5.42 15.90 9.77
CA LEU A 139 4.84 14.61 9.39
C LEU A 139 3.67 14.26 10.31
N LEU A 140 2.53 13.88 9.74
CA LEU A 140 1.35 13.50 10.50
C LEU A 140 1.15 11.99 10.52
N LEU A 141 1.18 11.35 9.35
CA LEU A 141 0.91 9.91 9.18
C LEU A 141 1.90 9.29 8.21
N VAL A 142 2.24 8.03 8.47
CA VAL A 142 2.97 7.17 7.55
C VAL A 142 2.37 5.79 7.56
N ALA A 143 2.13 5.24 6.37
CA ALA A 143 1.80 3.85 6.15
C ALA A 143 2.93 3.18 5.37
N GLY A 144 3.51 2.11 5.94
CA GLY A 144 4.55 1.32 5.29
C GLY A 144 4.04 0.58 4.05
N GLY A 145 4.89 0.43 3.04
CA GLY A 145 4.58 -0.39 1.86
C GLY A 145 4.73 -1.89 2.14
N GLY A 146 4.10 -2.72 1.30
CA GLY A 146 4.17 -4.16 1.39
C GLY A 146 5.49 -4.73 0.83
N GLY A 147 5.99 -5.82 1.41
CA GLY A 147 7.16 -6.54 0.86
C GLY A 147 6.86 -7.20 -0.48
N GLY A 148 7.85 -7.34 -1.36
CA GLY A 148 7.70 -8.06 -2.63
C GLY A 148 7.60 -9.57 -2.43
N GLY A 149 6.84 -10.26 -3.31
CA GLY A 149 6.84 -11.72 -3.35
C GLY A 149 8.21 -12.23 -3.82
N SER A 150 8.70 -13.33 -3.27
CA SER A 150 9.98 -13.91 -3.67
C SER A 150 9.84 -15.39 -3.94
N TRP A 151 10.57 -15.87 -4.93
CA TRP A 151 10.75 -17.29 -5.17
C TRP A 151 12.20 -17.61 -5.49
N THR A 152 12.73 -18.57 -4.75
CA THR A 152 14.00 -19.22 -5.04
C THR A 152 13.74 -20.68 -5.38
N GLY A 153 13.88 -21.02 -6.66
CA GLY A 153 14.08 -22.42 -7.03
C GLY A 153 15.47 -22.81 -6.60
N LEU A 154 15.61 -23.83 -5.77
CA LEU A 154 16.87 -24.56 -5.74
C LEU A 154 17.06 -25.08 -7.16
N ASN A 155 18.14 -24.68 -7.81
CA ASN A 155 18.60 -25.33 -9.03
C ASN A 155 19.09 -26.73 -8.65
N THR A 156 18.19 -27.62 -8.22
CA THR A 156 18.43 -29.06 -8.16
C THR A 156 18.27 -29.61 -9.57
N ARG A 157 18.92 -29.01 -10.57
CA ARG A 157 19.47 -29.83 -11.64
C ARG A 157 20.73 -30.44 -11.04
N PRO A 158 20.74 -31.69 -10.54
CA PRO A 158 21.97 -32.42 -10.62
C PRO A 158 22.34 -32.39 -12.11
N GLN A 159 23.36 -31.63 -12.48
CA GLN A 159 24.12 -31.96 -13.66
C GLN A 159 24.66 -33.37 -13.40
N GLY A 160 23.93 -34.38 -13.88
CA GLY A 160 24.38 -35.75 -14.05
C GLY A 160 25.08 -36.42 -12.87
N ILE A 161 24.41 -36.62 -11.73
CA ILE A 161 24.70 -37.79 -10.90
C ILE A 161 23.56 -38.80 -11.10
N PRO A 162 23.78 -39.91 -11.81
CA PRO A 162 22.77 -40.95 -11.95
C PRO A 162 22.52 -41.58 -10.57
N GLY A 163 21.29 -41.50 -10.05
CA GLY A 163 20.90 -42.30 -8.88
C GLY A 163 19.88 -41.73 -7.90
N TYR A 164 19.51 -40.44 -7.95
CA TYR A 164 18.56 -39.89 -6.98
C TYR A 164 17.23 -39.47 -7.62
N ALA A 165 16.26 -40.38 -7.58
CA ALA A 165 14.84 -40.06 -7.78
C ALA A 165 14.21 -39.76 -6.42
N TYR A 166 13.79 -38.52 -6.18
CA TYR A 166 12.87 -38.23 -5.08
C TYR A 166 11.45 -38.64 -5.51
N SER A 167 11.11 -39.91 -5.24
CA SER A 167 9.72 -40.36 -5.22
C SER A 167 9.05 -39.81 -3.96
N LYS A 168 8.24 -38.77 -4.10
CA LYS A 168 7.29 -38.37 -3.06
C LYS A 168 6.05 -39.25 -3.21
N THR A 169 6.15 -40.53 -2.87
CA THR A 169 4.97 -41.34 -2.58
C THR A 169 4.26 -40.70 -1.38
N PRO A 170 3.00 -40.23 -1.50
CA PRO A 170 2.25 -39.78 -0.34
C PRO A 170 2.11 -40.97 0.63
N PRO A 171 2.19 -40.76 1.96
CA PRO A 171 1.91 -41.84 2.90
C PRO A 171 0.50 -42.36 2.65
N ALA A 172 0.41 -43.67 2.48
CA ALA A 172 -0.86 -44.37 2.34
C ALA A 172 -1.75 -44.08 3.55
N ASN A 173 -3.01 -43.83 3.24
CA ASN A 173 -4.17 -43.74 4.11
C ASN A 173 -4.03 -44.49 5.45
N SER A 174 -4.04 -43.76 6.57
CA SER A 174 -4.02 -44.34 7.93
C SER A 174 -5.40 -44.74 8.46
N ASP A 175 -6.43 -44.77 7.61
CA ASP A 175 -7.78 -45.20 7.98
C ASP A 175 -7.91 -46.73 7.81
N ASN A 176 -7.36 -47.51 8.76
CA ASN A 176 -7.88 -48.82 9.24
C ASN A 176 -6.82 -49.69 9.93
N ALA A 177 -6.48 -49.37 11.18
CA ALA A 177 -5.82 -50.33 12.08
C ALA A 177 -6.33 -50.19 13.52
N TYR A 178 -7.66 -50.21 13.68
CA TYR A 178 -8.34 -50.62 14.91
C TYR A 178 -9.72 -51.18 14.52
N ARG A 179 -9.74 -52.45 14.08
CA ARG A 179 -10.79 -53.47 14.26
C ARG A 179 -10.49 -54.69 13.40
#